data_AF-A0A7Y3DA15-F1
#
_entry.id   AF-A0A7Y3DA15-F1
#
_cell.length_a   1.000
_cell.length_b   1.000
_cell.length_c   1.000
_cell.angle_alpha   90.00
_cell.angle_beta   90.00
_cell.angle_gamma   90.00
#
_symmetry.space_group_name_H-M   'P 1'
#
loop_
_entity.id
_entity.type
_entity.pdbx_description
1 polymer ?
#
loop_
_entity_poly.entity_id
_entity_poly.type
_entity_poly.pdbx_seq_one_letter_code
_entity_poly.pdbx_strand_id
1 'polypeptide(L)'
;FGIAPTNGSLQAHLAVYRAVNGAERLDQLLASLAANAPQAYPKNSAIVEAVIAGEIDFGLVNHYYLWRAIQEDPSVTARNYFLPGGEASGFVNVAGIAALSQEPGILEVVAYLLSDEAQSYFARETFEYPLVESVPPSVDLPPLASVRSPDVDFARVSEVFEETLQAIDRSGLIR
;
A
#
# COMPACT_ATOMS: atom_id res chain seq x y z
N PHE A 1 -11.34 -11.17 -8.90
CA PHE A 1 -10.77 -9.99 -8.21
C PHE A 1 -9.61 -9.41 -9.02
N GLY A 2 -9.28 -8.14 -8.80
CA GLY A 2 -8.20 -7.43 -9.49
C GLY A 2 -6.90 -7.36 -8.70
N ILE A 3 -5.76 -7.41 -9.40
CA ILE A 3 -4.42 -7.26 -8.84
C ILE A 3 -3.51 -6.48 -9.79
N ALA A 4 -2.54 -5.73 -9.26
CA ALA A 4 -1.54 -5.01 -10.06
C ALA A 4 -0.13 -5.55 -9.77
N PRO A 5 0.28 -6.69 -10.37
CA PRO A 5 1.47 -7.45 -9.97
C PRO A 5 2.79 -6.70 -10.20
N THR A 6 2.80 -5.75 -11.13
CA THR A 6 3.95 -4.89 -11.42
C THR A 6 3.94 -3.57 -10.64
N ASN A 7 2.92 -3.34 -9.80
CA ASN A 7 2.83 -2.12 -9.01
C ASN A 7 3.75 -2.20 -7.78
N GLY A 8 4.55 -1.15 -7.58
CA GLY A 8 5.52 -1.09 -6.48
C GLY A 8 4.92 -1.26 -5.09
N SER A 9 3.66 -0.86 -4.83
CA SER A 9 3.07 -1.04 -3.50
C SER A 9 2.71 -2.50 -3.21
N LEU A 10 2.22 -3.24 -4.21
CA LEU A 10 1.98 -4.68 -4.06
C LEU A 10 3.30 -5.45 -3.92
N GLN A 11 4.31 -5.10 -4.73
CA GLN A 11 5.64 -5.70 -4.63
C GLN A 11 6.27 -5.46 -3.25
N ALA A 12 6.17 -4.24 -2.73
CA ALA A 12 6.62 -3.91 -1.38
C ALA A 12 5.87 -4.72 -0.31
N HIS A 13 4.54 -4.86 -0.42
CA HIS A 13 3.75 -5.67 0.50
C HIS A 13 4.18 -7.15 0.49
N LEU A 14 4.40 -7.72 -0.70
CA LEU A 14 4.87 -9.10 -0.85
C LEU A 14 6.30 -9.29 -0.35
N ALA A 15 7.15 -8.27 -0.47
CA ALA A 15 8.51 -8.31 0.08
C ALA A 15 8.50 -8.28 1.61
N VAL A 16 7.63 -7.46 2.22
CA VAL A 16 7.39 -7.48 3.68
C VAL A 16 6.84 -8.83 4.10
N TYR A 17 5.85 -9.37 3.37
CA TYR A 17 5.31 -10.70 3.64
C TYR A 17 6.39 -11.78 3.63
N ARG A 18 7.31 -11.73 2.65
CA ARG A 18 8.45 -12.66 2.58
C ARG A 18 9.44 -12.45 3.72
N ALA A 19 9.74 -11.20 4.08
CA ALA A 19 10.66 -10.89 5.17
C ALA A 19 10.14 -11.45 6.50
N VAL A 20 8.83 -11.37 6.73
CA VAL A 20 8.16 -11.85 7.95
C VAL A 20 7.95 -13.37 7.95
N ASN A 21 7.50 -13.95 6.84
CA ASN A 21 7.01 -15.33 6.80
C ASN A 21 7.95 -16.31 6.07
N GLY A 22 8.98 -15.81 5.39
CA GLY A 22 9.92 -16.62 4.60
C GLY A 22 9.46 -16.88 3.16
N ALA A 23 10.39 -17.42 2.35
CA ALA A 23 10.18 -17.66 0.92
C ALA A 23 9.11 -18.72 0.64
N GLU A 24 9.11 -19.83 1.38
CA GLU A 24 8.14 -20.92 1.18
C GLU A 24 6.69 -20.44 1.37
N ARG A 25 6.45 -19.59 2.37
CA ARG A 25 5.13 -19.01 2.62
C ARG A 25 4.73 -18.02 1.52
N LEU A 26 5.68 -17.25 0.98
CA LEU A 26 5.42 -16.38 -0.17
C LEU A 26 5.02 -17.21 -1.39
N ASP A 27 5.75 -18.27 -1.71
CA ASP A 27 5.47 -19.12 -2.86
C ASP A 27 4.08 -19.76 -2.76
N GLN A 28 3.69 -20.21 -1.57
CA GLN A 28 2.34 -20.73 -1.30
C GLN A 28 1.25 -19.68 -1.51
N LEU A 29 1.49 -18.44 -1.04
CA LEU A 29 0.55 -17.33 -1.24
C LEU A 29 0.41 -17.01 -2.73
N LEU A 30 1.53 -16.86 -3.46
CA LEU A 30 1.53 -16.54 -4.89
C LEU A 30 0.85 -17.64 -5.71
N ALA A 31 1.12 -18.91 -5.42
CA ALA A 31 0.42 -20.03 -6.06
C ALA A 31 -1.09 -19.99 -5.79
N SER A 32 -1.50 -19.67 -4.56
CA SER A 32 -2.91 -19.55 -4.19
C SER A 32 -3.58 -18.38 -4.90
N LEU A 33 -2.91 -17.23 -5.00
CA LEU A 33 -3.40 -16.09 -5.78
C LEU A 33 -3.56 -16.48 -7.25
N ALA A 34 -2.54 -17.08 -7.87
CA ALA A 34 -2.58 -17.48 -9.28
C ALA A 34 -3.68 -18.52 -9.57
N ALA A 35 -3.91 -19.47 -8.65
CA ALA A 35 -4.96 -20.48 -8.77
C ALA A 35 -6.38 -19.88 -8.80
N ASN A 36 -6.58 -18.70 -8.22
CA ASN A 36 -7.85 -17.96 -8.29
C ASN A 36 -7.99 -17.11 -9.57
N ALA A 37 -7.04 -17.21 -10.50
CA ALA A 37 -7.04 -16.53 -11.79
C ALA A 37 -7.45 -15.04 -11.73
N PRO A 38 -6.77 -14.21 -10.91
CA PRO A 38 -7.09 -12.81 -10.80
C PRO A 38 -6.87 -12.08 -12.12
N GLN A 39 -7.63 -11.01 -12.32
CA GLN A 39 -7.43 -10.14 -13.46
C GLN A 39 -6.30 -9.15 -13.14
N ALA A 40 -5.32 -9.07 -14.03
CA ALA A 40 -4.20 -8.15 -13.91
C ALA A 40 -4.58 -6.77 -14.43
N TYR A 41 -4.23 -5.73 -13.68
CA TYR A 41 -4.44 -4.33 -14.02
C TYR A 41 -3.11 -3.57 -13.95
N PRO A 42 -2.94 -2.49 -14.74
CA PRO A 42 -1.66 -1.77 -14.78
C PRO A 42 -1.38 -0.95 -13.51
N LYS A 43 -2.40 -0.57 -12.75
CA LYS A 43 -2.30 0.29 -11.57
C LYS A 43 -3.53 0.16 -10.68
N ASN A 44 -3.39 0.59 -9.43
CA ASN A 44 -4.46 0.59 -8.43
C ASN A 44 -5.73 1.34 -8.88
N SER A 45 -5.61 2.50 -9.56
CA SER A 45 -6.79 3.26 -9.99
C SER A 45 -7.67 2.48 -10.96
N ALA A 46 -7.06 1.72 -11.87
CA ALA A 46 -7.79 0.89 -12.83
C ALA A 46 -8.53 -0.27 -12.13
N ILE A 47 -7.98 -0.80 -11.04
CA ILE A 47 -8.67 -1.78 -10.19
C ILE A 47 -9.89 -1.13 -9.53
N VAL A 48 -9.74 0.07 -8.97
CA VAL A 48 -10.85 0.79 -8.33
C VAL A 48 -11.95 1.10 -9.35
N GLU A 49 -11.60 1.60 -10.53
CA GLU A 49 -12.53 1.85 -11.64
C GLU A 49 -13.30 0.57 -12.02
N ALA A 50 -12.61 -0.56 -12.13
CA ALA A 50 -13.23 -1.85 -12.47
C ALA A 50 -14.18 -2.37 -11.37
N VAL A 51 -13.85 -2.16 -10.09
CA VAL A 51 -14.76 -2.48 -8.97
C VAL A 51 -16.01 -1.59 -9.02
N ILE A 52 -15.85 -0.29 -9.25
CA ILE A 52 -16.96 0.67 -9.35
C ILE A 52 -17.88 0.31 -10.52
N ALA A 53 -17.31 -0.12 -11.65
CA ALA A 53 -18.05 -0.55 -12.83
C ALA A 53 -18.73 -1.93 -12.68
N GLY A 54 -18.44 -2.66 -11.60
CA GLY A 54 -18.96 -4.02 -11.39
C GLY A 54 -18.30 -5.09 -12.28
N GLU A 55 -17.14 -4.81 -12.87
CA GLU A 55 -16.37 -5.78 -13.67
C GLU A 55 -15.72 -6.85 -12.77
N ILE A 56 -15.32 -6.46 -11.56
CA ILE A 56 -14.73 -7.33 -10.54
C ILE A 56 -15.35 -7.05 -9.17
N ASP A 57 -15.48 -8.08 -8.33
CA ASP A 57 -16.09 -7.92 -6.99
C ASP A 57 -15.21 -7.15 -6.00
N PHE A 58 -13.89 -7.30 -6.10
CA PHE A 58 -12.90 -6.63 -5.24
C PHE A 58 -11.52 -6.62 -5.89
N GLY A 59 -10.58 -5.85 -5.33
CA GLY A 59 -9.17 -5.90 -5.71
C GLY A 59 -8.24 -5.40 -4.61
N LEU A 60 -6.94 -5.72 -4.75
CA LEU A 60 -5.91 -5.35 -3.79
C LEU A 60 -5.31 -3.99 -4.16
N VAL A 61 -5.55 -2.98 -3.33
CA VAL A 61 -5.08 -1.60 -3.60
C VAL A 61 -4.60 -0.87 -2.35
N ASN A 62 -3.86 0.22 -2.53
CA ASN A 62 -3.64 1.19 -1.44
C ASN A 62 -4.96 1.91 -1.09
N HIS A 63 -5.18 2.19 0.19
CA HIS A 63 -6.47 2.67 0.72
C HIS A 63 -6.95 3.99 0.09
N TYR A 64 -6.04 4.88 -0.26
CA TYR A 64 -6.35 6.23 -0.73
C TYR A 64 -6.95 6.29 -2.14
N TYR A 65 -6.76 5.26 -2.98
CA TYR A 65 -7.27 5.29 -4.36
C TYR A 65 -8.79 5.33 -4.41
N LEU A 66 -9.48 4.61 -3.52
CA LEU A 66 -10.94 4.66 -3.45
C LEU A 66 -11.43 6.05 -2.99
N TRP A 67 -10.74 6.67 -2.04
CA TRP A 67 -11.11 8.01 -1.56
C TRP A 67 -10.97 9.08 -2.65
N ARG A 68 -9.94 8.98 -3.51
CA ARG A 68 -9.83 9.84 -4.70
C ARG A 68 -11.01 9.65 -5.65
N ALA A 69 -11.39 8.39 -5.93
CA ALA A 69 -12.56 8.11 -6.76
C ALA A 69 -13.87 8.64 -6.14
N ILE A 70 -14.05 8.52 -4.83
CA ILE A 70 -15.23 9.06 -4.11
C ILE A 70 -15.25 10.60 -4.15
N GLN A 71 -14.07 11.25 -4.09
CA GLN A 71 -13.99 12.71 -4.23
C GLN A 71 -14.44 13.17 -5.62
N GLU A 72 -14.09 12.43 -6.67
CA GLU A 72 -14.49 12.71 -8.06
C GLU A 72 -15.97 12.38 -8.30
N ASP A 73 -16.47 11.28 -7.73
CA ASP A 73 -17.86 10.85 -7.81
C ASP A 73 -18.39 10.38 -6.43
N PRO A 74 -19.11 11.26 -5.70
CA PRO A 74 -19.69 10.92 -4.41
C PRO A 74 -20.77 9.82 -4.44
N SER A 75 -21.23 9.39 -5.62
CA SER A 75 -22.20 8.30 -5.75
C SER A 75 -21.58 6.90 -5.61
N VAL A 76 -20.25 6.79 -5.59
CA VAL A 76 -19.52 5.52 -5.47
C VAL A 76 -19.93 4.73 -4.23
N THR A 77 -20.38 3.49 -4.45
CA THR A 77 -20.84 2.58 -3.39
C THR A 77 -19.77 1.59 -2.93
N ALA A 78 -18.64 1.49 -3.62
CA ALA A 78 -17.51 0.65 -3.21
C ALA A 78 -16.97 1.08 -1.84
N ARG A 79 -16.35 0.14 -1.11
CA ARG A 79 -15.85 0.35 0.25
C ARG A 79 -14.47 -0.25 0.41
N ASN A 80 -13.62 0.42 1.19
CA ASN A 80 -12.37 -0.15 1.64
C ASN A 80 -12.65 -1.22 2.70
N TYR A 81 -12.01 -2.38 2.56
CA TYR A 81 -11.99 -3.42 3.57
C TYR A 81 -10.55 -3.59 4.08
N PHE A 82 -10.34 -3.29 5.35
CA PHE A 82 -9.04 -3.46 6.00
C PHE A 82 -8.95 -4.86 6.58
N LEU A 83 -7.95 -5.64 6.15
CA LEU A 83 -7.73 -6.98 6.67
C LEU A 83 -7.45 -6.91 8.18
N PRO A 84 -7.85 -7.93 8.97
CA PRO A 84 -7.66 -7.95 10.42
C PRO A 84 -6.19 -7.96 10.86
N GLY A 85 -5.27 -8.02 9.90
CA GLY A 85 -3.82 -8.02 10.07
C GLY A 85 -3.26 -9.34 10.59
N GLY A 86 -1.97 -9.36 10.92
CA GLY A 86 -1.18 -10.60 11.07
C GLY A 86 -0.61 -11.08 9.73
N GLU A 87 0.37 -12.01 9.75
CA GLU A 87 1.12 -12.51 8.57
C GLU A 87 1.47 -11.40 7.54
N ALA A 88 1.72 -10.16 7.97
CA ALA A 88 1.91 -8.95 7.13
C ALA A 88 0.70 -8.42 6.33
N SER A 89 -0.47 -9.04 6.38
CA SER A 89 -1.68 -8.61 5.63
C SER A 89 -2.21 -7.21 5.99
N GLY A 90 -1.85 -6.70 7.18
CA GLY A 90 -2.15 -5.35 7.64
C GLY A 90 -1.01 -4.35 7.44
N PHE A 91 -0.02 -4.65 6.59
CA PHE A 91 1.14 -3.79 6.39
C PHE A 91 0.74 -2.39 5.93
N VAL A 92 1.20 -1.40 6.69
CA VAL A 92 1.10 0.03 6.35
C VAL A 92 2.43 0.45 5.73
N ASN A 93 2.40 0.77 4.44
CA ASN A 93 3.58 1.28 3.75
C ASN A 93 3.76 2.78 4.02
N VAL A 94 5.00 3.26 4.03
CA VAL A 94 5.34 4.63 4.40
C VAL A 94 6.00 5.34 3.22
N ALA A 95 5.54 6.56 2.91
CA ALA A 95 6.26 7.49 2.04
C ALA A 95 7.40 8.13 2.85
N GLY A 96 8.65 7.82 2.50
CA GLY A 96 9.83 8.30 3.21
C GLY A 96 10.59 9.40 2.46
N ILE A 97 11.36 10.20 3.21
CA ILE A 97 12.36 11.14 2.70
C ILE A 97 13.69 10.91 3.41
N ALA A 98 14.80 11.03 2.69
CA ALA A 98 16.14 10.94 3.27
C ALA A 98 16.98 12.14 2.82
N ALA A 99 17.67 12.78 3.77
CA ALA A 99 18.64 13.82 3.48
C ALA A 99 19.97 13.17 3.07
N LEU A 100 20.47 13.51 1.88
CA LEU A 100 21.75 12.99 1.36
C LEU A 100 22.96 13.81 1.81
N SER A 101 22.73 14.99 2.40
CA SER A 101 23.74 15.79 3.08
C SER A 101 23.15 16.44 4.34
N GLN A 102 24.01 17.02 5.17
CA GLN A 102 23.62 17.67 6.44
C GLN A 102 23.53 19.19 6.28
N GLU A 103 23.31 19.69 5.06
CA GLU A 103 23.14 21.12 4.84
C GLU A 103 21.87 21.61 5.55
N PRO A 104 21.93 22.73 6.30
CA PRO A 104 20.81 23.19 7.12
C PRO A 104 19.48 23.30 6.36
N GLY A 105 19.51 23.83 5.12
CA GLY A 105 18.31 23.99 4.31
C GLY A 105 17.63 22.66 3.91
N ILE A 106 18.36 21.55 3.85
CA ILE A 106 17.78 20.23 3.55
C ILE A 106 17.02 19.71 4.77
N LEU A 107 17.57 19.88 5.97
CA LEU A 107 16.90 19.48 7.21
C LEU A 107 15.63 20.30 7.45
N GLU A 108 15.62 21.58 7.05
CA GLU A 108 14.42 22.42 7.07
C GLU A 108 13.30 21.86 6.17
N VAL A 109 13.61 21.28 5.01
CA VAL A 109 12.62 20.62 4.15
C VAL A 109 12.01 19.40 4.84
N VAL A 110 12.83 18.56 5.47
CA VAL A 110 12.34 17.40 6.23
C VAL A 110 11.44 17.86 7.39
N ALA A 111 11.85 18.88 8.13
CA ALA A 111 11.06 19.46 9.21
C ALA A 111 9.72 20.04 8.70
N TYR A 112 9.74 20.73 7.57
CA TYR A 112 8.53 21.27 6.94
C TYR A 112 7.56 20.16 6.53
N LEU A 113 8.03 19.07 5.90
CA LEU A 113 7.17 17.94 5.53
C LEU A 113 6.52 17.25 6.72
N LEU A 114 7.13 17.35 7.91
CA LEU A 114 6.60 16.86 9.19
C LEU A 114 5.86 17.95 9.99
N SER A 115 5.60 19.12 9.42
CA SER A 115 4.80 20.17 10.07
C SER A 115 3.30 19.88 9.96
N ASP A 116 2.51 20.45 10.87
CA ASP A 116 1.05 20.40 10.83
C ASP A 116 0.48 20.90 9.49
N GLU A 117 1.09 21.93 8.90
CA GLU A 117 0.68 22.51 7.63
C GLU A 117 0.82 21.50 6.48
N ALA A 118 2.01 20.93 6.30
CA ALA A 118 2.27 19.98 5.24
C ALA A 118 1.50 18.68 5.44
N GLN A 119 1.43 18.17 6.67
CA GLN A 119 0.67 16.96 6.99
C GLN A 119 -0.83 17.16 6.77
N SER A 120 -1.38 18.33 7.13
CA SER A 120 -2.79 18.68 6.83
C SER A 120 -3.07 18.82 5.34
N TYR A 121 -2.07 19.26 4.56
CA TYR A 121 -2.16 19.28 3.10
C TYR A 121 -2.22 17.86 2.54
N PHE A 122 -1.25 17.00 2.87
CA PHE A 122 -1.23 15.63 2.36
C PHE A 122 -2.46 14.82 2.79
N ALA A 123 -2.90 14.97 4.05
CA ALA A 123 -4.14 14.34 4.53
C ALA A 123 -5.32 14.63 3.58
N ARG A 124 -5.50 15.90 3.19
CA ARG A 124 -6.64 16.35 2.37
C ARG A 124 -6.48 16.03 0.89
N GLU A 125 -5.29 16.20 0.35
CA GLU A 125 -5.05 16.09 -1.10
C GLU A 125 -4.76 14.66 -1.53
N THR A 126 -4.14 13.85 -0.67
CA THR A 126 -3.74 12.48 -1.03
C THR A 126 -4.54 11.40 -0.32
N PHE A 127 -5.30 11.76 0.74
CA PHE A 127 -6.04 10.85 1.62
C PHE A 127 -5.15 9.84 2.36
N GLU A 128 -3.86 10.14 2.49
CA GLU A 128 -2.92 9.35 3.27
C GLU A 128 -3.08 9.59 4.78
N TYR A 129 -2.52 8.68 5.58
CA TYR A 129 -2.44 8.88 7.02
C TYR A 129 -1.43 9.98 7.33
N PRO A 130 -1.80 11.02 8.09
CA PRO A 130 -0.84 11.93 8.69
C PRO A 130 0.00 11.17 9.72
N LEU A 131 1.27 11.55 9.87
CA LEU A 131 2.17 10.98 10.86
C LEU A 131 2.35 11.87 12.11
N VAL A 132 1.81 13.08 12.09
CA VAL A 132 1.79 13.98 13.27
C VAL A 132 0.48 13.83 14.04
N GLU A 133 0.57 13.67 15.35
CA GLU A 133 -0.60 13.41 16.23
C GLU A 133 -1.63 14.55 16.24
N SER A 134 -1.18 15.78 15.99
CA SER A 134 -1.99 17.00 15.92
C SER A 134 -2.93 17.05 14.70
N VAL A 135 -2.67 16.26 13.65
CA VAL A 135 -3.41 16.30 12.38
C VAL A 135 -4.23 15.02 12.21
N PRO A 136 -5.57 15.09 12.22
CA PRO A 136 -6.41 13.92 11.96
C PRO A 136 -6.44 13.56 10.46
N PRO A 137 -6.73 12.30 10.11
CA PRO A 137 -7.07 11.93 8.74
C PRO A 137 -8.24 12.77 8.18
N SER A 138 -8.26 13.01 6.87
CA SER A 138 -9.31 13.78 6.19
C SER A 138 -10.57 12.98 5.87
N VAL A 139 -10.48 11.65 5.97
CA VAL A 139 -11.55 10.68 5.68
C VAL A 139 -11.59 9.63 6.78
N ASP A 140 -12.66 8.84 6.81
CA ASP A 140 -12.84 7.80 7.82
C ASP A 140 -11.82 6.66 7.62
N LEU A 141 -10.76 6.69 8.43
CA LEU A 141 -9.71 5.69 8.45
C LEU A 141 -9.65 5.02 9.83
N PRO A 142 -9.43 3.69 9.89
CA PRO A 142 -9.11 3.04 11.16
C PRO A 142 -7.92 3.73 11.83
N PRO A 143 -7.94 3.95 13.15
CA PRO A 143 -6.76 4.45 13.85
C PRO A 143 -5.54 3.59 13.55
N LEU A 144 -4.38 4.17 13.24
CA LEU A 144 -3.16 3.40 12.90
C LEU A 144 -2.80 2.37 13.97
N ALA A 145 -2.99 2.70 15.26
CA ALA A 145 -2.76 1.78 16.37
C ALA A 145 -3.68 0.54 16.36
N SER A 146 -4.80 0.59 15.65
CA SER A 146 -5.70 -0.55 15.45
C SER A 146 -5.31 -1.41 14.23
N VAL A 147 -4.49 -0.88 13.32
CA VAL A 147 -3.97 -1.62 12.17
C VAL A 147 -2.80 -2.47 12.64
N ARG A 148 -2.95 -3.80 12.57
CA ARG A 148 -1.90 -4.74 12.94
C ARG A 148 -0.86 -4.88 11.84
N SER A 149 -0.09 -3.81 11.62
CA SER A 149 1.08 -3.82 10.74
C SER A 149 2.22 -4.60 11.42
N PRO A 150 2.98 -5.44 10.68
CA PRO A 150 4.13 -6.11 11.26
C PRO A 150 5.21 -5.08 11.60
N ASP A 151 5.91 -5.31 12.73
CA ASP A 151 7.20 -4.67 12.99
C ASP A 151 8.23 -5.34 12.09
N VAL A 152 8.73 -4.61 11.09
CA VAL A 152 9.59 -5.14 10.04
C VAL A 152 10.88 -4.34 9.94
N ASP A 153 11.99 -5.06 9.89
CA ASP A 153 13.29 -4.48 9.54
C ASP A 153 13.35 -4.24 8.03
N PHE A 154 13.33 -2.97 7.62
CA PHE A 154 13.42 -2.59 6.21
C PHE A 154 14.76 -2.98 5.56
N ALA A 155 15.84 -3.17 6.34
CA ALA A 155 17.07 -3.74 5.80
C ALA A 155 16.83 -5.17 5.33
N ARG A 156 16.13 -5.97 6.15
CA ARG A 156 15.72 -7.33 5.78
C ARG A 156 14.77 -7.35 4.57
N VAL A 157 13.84 -6.40 4.48
CA VAL A 157 12.96 -6.26 3.30
C VAL A 157 13.79 -6.00 2.04
N SER A 158 14.78 -5.10 2.14
CA SER A 158 15.68 -4.78 1.03
C SER A 158 16.50 -6.00 0.59
N GLU A 159 16.98 -6.82 1.52
CA GLU A 159 17.75 -8.04 1.21
C GLU A 159 16.95 -9.06 0.39
N VAL A 160 15.64 -9.15 0.60
CA VAL A 160 14.79 -10.16 -0.06
C VAL A 160 13.97 -9.59 -1.21
N PHE A 161 14.13 -8.31 -1.53
CA PHE A 161 13.27 -7.61 -2.48
C PHE A 161 13.44 -8.16 -3.90
N GLU A 162 14.68 -8.31 -4.36
CA GLU A 162 14.99 -8.82 -5.70
C GLU A 162 14.46 -10.25 -5.90
N GLU A 163 14.69 -11.15 -4.94
CA GLU A 163 14.16 -12.50 -5.04
C GLU A 163 12.62 -12.53 -4.92
N THR A 164 12.01 -11.52 -4.29
CA THR A 164 10.54 -11.37 -4.25
C THR A 164 10.01 -11.03 -5.64
N LEU A 165 10.65 -10.10 -6.35
CA LEU A 165 10.28 -9.78 -7.73
C LEU A 165 10.37 -11.02 -8.63
N GLN A 166 11.46 -11.78 -8.51
CA GLN A 166 11.63 -13.04 -9.26
C GLN A 166 10.56 -14.08 -8.92
N ALA A 167 10.11 -14.15 -7.66
CA ALA A 167 9.01 -15.02 -7.27
C ALA A 167 7.68 -14.58 -7.90
N ILE A 168 7.40 -13.27 -7.92
CA ILE A 168 6.22 -12.69 -8.58
C ILE A 168 6.26 -13.00 -10.08
N ASP A 169 7.39 -12.79 -10.75
CA ASP A 169 7.54 -13.07 -12.19
C ASP A 169 7.26 -14.54 -12.53
N ARG A 170 7.75 -15.47 -11.69
CA ARG A 170 7.53 -16.91 -11.88
C ARG A 170 6.14 -17.40 -11.47
N SER A 171 5.36 -16.58 -10.76
CA SER A 171 4.05 -16.99 -10.23
C SER A 171 2.95 -17.12 -11.29
N GLY A 172 3.15 -16.54 -12.48
CA GLY A 172 2.14 -16.47 -13.54
C GLY A 172 1.04 -15.43 -13.30
N LEU A 173 1.23 -14.53 -12.32
CA LEU A 173 0.39 -13.36 -12.08
C LEU A 173 0.66 -12.22 -13.09
N ILE A 174 1.88 -12.14 -13.62
CA ILE A 174 2.24 -11.23 -14.71
C ILE A 174 1.99 -11.99 -16.02
N ARG A 175 1.09 -11.48 -16.85
CA ARG A 175 0.69 -12.07 -18.13
C ARG A 175 0.73 -11.02 -19.24
#